data_AF-A0A9P0QGK5-F1
#
_entry.id   AF-A0A9P0QGK5-F1
#
_cell.length_a   1.000
_cell.length_b   1.000
_cell.length_c   1.000
_cell.angle_alpha   90.00
_cell.angle_beta   90.00
_cell.angle_gamma   90.00
#
_symmetry.space_group_name_H-M   'P 1'
#
loop_
_entity.id
_entity.type
_entity.pdbx_description
1 polymer ?
#
loop_
_entity_poly.entity_id
_entity_poly.type
_entity_poly.pdbx_seq_one_letter_code
_entity_poly.pdbx_strand_id
1 'polypeptide(L)'
;MSGLCKPCHSTCDSCDGPTEKACLSCASPLILQGTKCVGKCDKGYYSGRESQLCEPCLHTCSRCLSKTNCTESTKEPVSGAT
;
A
#
# COMPACT_ATOMS: atom_id res chain seq x y z
N MET A 1 16.30 -18.71 27.21
CA MET A 1 15.72 -17.63 26.39
C MET A 1 14.41 -18.13 25.80
N SER A 2 13.27 -17.84 26.43
CA SER A 2 11.96 -18.18 25.87
C SER A 2 11.50 -17.03 24.98
N GLY A 3 11.97 -17.02 23.73
CA GLY A 3 11.39 -16.16 22.70
C GLY A 3 10.01 -16.69 22.37
N LEU A 4 8.98 -16.19 23.04
CA LEU A 4 7.60 -16.57 22.76
C LEU A 4 7.24 -15.97 21.38
N CYS A 5 7.26 -16.79 20.32
CA CYS A 5 6.76 -16.38 19.02
C CYS A 5 5.29 -16.01 19.18
N LYS A 6 4.99 -14.71 19.09
CA LYS A 6 3.60 -14.25 19.05
C LYS A 6 3.09 -14.42 17.63
N PRO A 7 1.86 -14.92 17.46
CA PRO A 7 1.26 -14.99 16.14
C PRO A 7 1.09 -13.58 15.56
N CYS A 8 1.20 -13.49 14.24
CA CYS A 8 0.89 -12.28 13.50
C CYS A 8 -0.60 -11.94 13.61
N HIS A 9 -0.93 -10.68 13.28
CA HIS A 9 -2.32 -10.32 13.08
C HIS A 9 -2.93 -11.17 11.96
N SER A 10 -4.22 -11.51 12.05
CA SER A 10 -4.89 -12.44 11.12
C SER A 10 -4.91 -11.97 9.66
N THR A 11 -4.65 -10.69 9.41
CA THR A 11 -4.55 -10.13 8.06
C THR A 11 -3.15 -10.26 7.45
N CYS A 12 -2.12 -10.46 8.27
CA CYS A 12 -0.76 -10.60 7.80
C CYS A 12 -0.49 -12.08 7.47
N ASP A 13 0.21 -12.33 6.38
CA ASP A 13 0.83 -13.63 6.10
C ASP A 13 2.16 -13.76 6.86
N SER A 14 2.95 -12.68 6.87
CA SER A 14 4.21 -12.56 7.59
C SER A 14 4.27 -11.21 8.31
N CYS A 15 4.90 -11.15 9.48
CA CYS A 15 4.98 -9.94 10.29
C CYS A 15 6.31 -9.83 11.06
N ASP A 16 6.69 -8.59 11.37
CA ASP A 16 7.79 -8.25 12.29
C ASP A 16 7.26 -8.09 13.74
N GLY A 17 5.95 -8.05 13.92
CA GLY A 17 5.31 -7.92 15.21
C GLY A 17 3.85 -8.35 15.22
N PRO A 18 3.25 -8.54 16.40
CA PRO A 18 1.90 -9.10 16.54
C PRO A 18 0.77 -8.13 16.17
N THR A 19 1.09 -6.90 15.77
CA THR A 19 0.10 -5.85 15.50
C THR A 19 -0.25 -5.81 14.01
N GLU A 20 -1.44 -5.28 13.68
CA GLU A 20 -1.89 -5.09 12.29
C GLU A 20 -1.02 -4.14 11.47
N LYS A 21 -0.13 -3.37 12.13
CA LYS A 21 0.78 -2.38 11.53
C LYS A 21 2.23 -2.88 11.48
N ALA A 22 2.45 -4.16 11.74
CA ALA A 22 3.76 -4.78 11.65
C ALA A 22 3.76 -5.92 10.62
N CYS A 23 2.82 -5.90 9.66
CA CYS A 23 2.81 -6.86 8.57
C CYS A 23 3.98 -6.59 7.62
N LEU A 24 4.68 -7.66 7.24
CA LEU A 24 5.67 -7.70 6.16
C LEU A 24 5.05 -8.23 4.86
N SER A 25 4.00 -9.03 4.97
CA SER A 25 3.25 -9.59 3.84
C SER A 25 1.80 -9.81 4.24
N CYS A 26 0.89 -9.79 3.26
CA CYS A 26 -0.56 -9.86 3.50
C CYS A 26 -1.13 -11.17 3.00
N ALA A 27 -2.09 -11.70 3.76
CA ALA A 27 -2.88 -12.84 3.31
C ALA A 27 -3.77 -12.42 2.12
N SER A 28 -3.75 -13.19 1.03
CA SER A 28 -4.60 -12.91 -0.13
C SER A 28 -6.09 -12.98 0.27
N PRO A 29 -6.95 -12.05 -0.19
CA PRO A 29 -6.74 -11.07 -1.27
C PRO A 29 -6.32 -9.67 -0.78
N LEU A 30 -5.75 -9.53 0.43
CA LEU A 30 -5.32 -8.24 0.97
C LEU A 30 -4.00 -7.77 0.35
N ILE A 31 -3.77 -6.46 0.41
CA ILE A 31 -2.64 -5.77 -0.21
C ILE A 31 -1.85 -5.05 0.87
N LEU A 32 -0.52 -5.11 0.80
CA LEU A 32 0.34 -4.44 1.77
C LEU A 32 0.49 -2.96 1.42
N GLN A 33 0.16 -2.07 2.36
CA GLN A 33 0.42 -0.64 2.26
C GLN A 33 1.29 -0.21 3.44
N GLY A 34 2.58 0.04 3.16
CA GLY A 34 3.58 0.26 4.19
C GLY A 34 3.76 -1.00 5.03
N THR A 35 3.18 -1.02 6.22
CA THR A 35 3.26 -2.14 7.17
C THR A 35 1.89 -2.69 7.59
N LYS A 36 0.83 -2.30 6.87
CA LYS A 36 -0.55 -2.71 7.14
C LYS A 36 -1.18 -3.35 5.92
N CYS A 37 -1.97 -4.39 6.16
CA CYS A 37 -2.79 -5.02 5.13
C CYS A 37 -4.13 -4.28 4.98
N VAL A 38 -4.47 -3.95 3.74
CA VAL A 38 -5.71 -3.26 3.37
C VAL A 38 -6.37 -3.97 2.19
N GLY A 39 -7.71 -3.97 2.15
CA GLY A 39 -8.44 -4.49 1.00
C GLY A 39 -8.44 -3.54 -0.21
N LYS A 40 -8.15 -2.27 0.02
CA LYS A 40 -8.07 -1.23 -1.01
C LYS A 40 -7.01 -0.20 -0.60
N CYS A 41 -6.17 0.18 -1.54
CA CYS A 41 -5.16 1.20 -1.32
C CYS A 41 -5.78 2.60 -1.13
N ASP A 42 -5.11 3.43 -0.35
CA ASP A 42 -5.49 4.82 -0.13
C ASP A 42 -5.28 5.68 -1.37
N LYS A 43 -5.79 6.92 -1.35
CA LYS A 43 -5.59 7.88 -2.44
C LYS A 43 -4.10 8.10 -2.69
N GLY A 44 -3.73 8.26 -3.96
CA GLY A 44 -2.33 8.33 -4.38
C GLY A 44 -1.62 6.97 -4.48
N TYR A 45 -2.31 5.85 -4.23
CA TYR A 45 -1.77 4.50 -4.41
C TYR A 45 -2.71 3.64 -5.28
N TYR A 46 -2.15 2.69 -6.01
CA TYR A 46 -2.88 1.69 -6.77
C TYR A 46 -2.47 0.27 -6.37
N SER A 47 -3.36 -0.69 -6.61
CA SER A 47 -3.10 -2.10 -6.33
C SER A 47 -2.15 -2.68 -7.38
N GLY A 48 -0.90 -2.93 -7.01
CA GLY A 48 0.06 -3.65 -7.84
C GLY A 48 -0.31 -5.12 -7.91
N ARG A 49 -0.96 -5.57 -9.00
CA ARG A 49 -1.40 -6.97 -9.14
C ARG A 49 -0.25 -7.98 -9.13
N GLU A 50 0.93 -7.59 -9.59
CA GLU A 50 2.12 -8.45 -9.51
C GLU A 50 2.70 -8.52 -8.10
N SER A 51 2.82 -7.38 -7.43
CA SER A 51 3.56 -7.29 -6.16
C SER A 51 2.70 -7.47 -4.91
N GLN A 52 1.36 -7.54 -5.03
CA GLN A 52 0.40 -7.51 -3.92
C GLN A 52 0.68 -6.37 -2.92
N LEU A 53 1.19 -5.24 -3.45
CA LEU A 53 1.54 -4.04 -2.71
C LEU A 53 0.75 -2.84 -3.26
N CYS A 54 0.49 -1.89 -2.37
CA CYS A 54 -0.01 -0.58 -2.73
C CYS A 54 1.16 0.25 -3.24
N GLU A 55 1.23 0.42 -4.55
CA GLU A 55 2.28 1.19 -5.20
C GLU A 55 1.85 2.64 -5.37
N PRO A 56 2.76 3.61 -5.17
CA PRO A 56 2.42 5.02 -5.31
C PRO A 56 2.12 5.36 -6.78
N CYS A 57 1.09 6.18 -6.98
CA CYS A 57 0.80 6.82 -8.24
C CYS A 57 1.91 7.83 -8.61
N LEU A 58 1.91 8.29 -9.87
CA LEU A 58 2.70 9.46 -10.25
C LEU A 58 2.33 10.66 -9.38
N HIS A 59 3.30 11.51 -9.02
CA HIS A 59 3.10 12.62 -8.08
C HIS A 59 2.00 13.62 -8.51
N THR A 60 1.71 13.70 -9.81
CA THR A 60 0.64 14.53 -10.39
C THR A 60 -0.73 13.85 -10.38
N CYS A 61 -0.86 12.65 -9.82
CA CYS A 61 -2.06 11.82 -9.86
C CYS A 61 -2.64 11.58 -8.46
N SER A 62 -3.91 11.95 -8.29
CA SER A 62 -4.72 11.61 -7.12
C SER A 62 -5.19 10.16 -7.16
N ARG A 63 -5.40 9.62 -8.37
CA ARG A 63 -5.90 8.25 -8.58
C ARG A 63 -5.36 7.69 -9.88
N CYS A 64 -4.86 6.47 -9.85
CA CYS A 64 -4.28 5.80 -11.00
C CYS A 64 -4.64 4.30 -11.01
N LEU A 65 -4.62 3.69 -12.19
CA LEU A 65 -4.76 2.23 -12.37
C LEU A 65 -3.40 1.53 -12.45
N SER A 66 -2.38 2.29 -12.86
CA SER A 66 -0.98 1.87 -12.90
C SER A 66 -0.10 3.11 -12.80
N LYS A 67 1.22 2.90 -12.68
CA LYS A 67 2.20 3.99 -12.64
C LYS A 67 2.03 5.00 -13.79
N THR A 68 1.69 4.56 -15.00
CA THR A 68 1.49 5.42 -16.17
C THR A 68 0.03 5.74 -16.48
N ASN A 69 -0.93 5.00 -15.91
CA ASN A 69 -2.35 5.17 -16.21
C ASN A 69 -3.05 5.98 -15.12
N CYS A 70 -3.02 7.29 -15.27
CA CYS A 70 -3.66 8.24 -14.38
C CYS A 70 -5.15 8.40 -14.70
N THR A 71 -6.02 8.27 -13.70
CA THR A 71 -7.48 8.46 -13.85
C THR A 71 -7.98 9.74 -13.20
N GLU A 72 -7.21 10.30 -12.27
CA GLU A 72 -7.53 11.55 -11.57
C GLU A 72 -6.21 12.27 -11.25
N SER A 73 -6.07 13.51 -11.73
CA SER A 73 -4.90 14.34 -11.43
C SER A 73 -5.07 15.00 -10.07
N THR A 74 -4.01 15.05 -9.24
CA THR A 74 -3.94 16.09 -8.20
C THR A 74 -3.92 17.38 -8.98
N LYS A 75 -4.95 18.21 -8.82
CA LYS A 75 -4.98 19.54 -9.41
C LYS A 75 -3.98 20.39 -8.65
N GLU A 76 -2.69 20.10 -8.78
CA GLU A 76 -1.64 21.05 -8.49
C GLU A 76 -1.84 22.13 -9.55
N PRO A 77 -2.25 23.36 -9.20
CA PRO A 77 -2.10 24.46 -10.15
C PRO A 77 -0.63 24.44 -10.54
N VAL A 78 -0.35 24.22 -11.82
CA VAL A 78 0.95 24.50 -12.40
C VAL A 78 1.20 25.99 -12.21
N SER A 79 1.69 26.36 -11.03
CA SER A 79 2.19 27.70 -10.77
C SER A 79 3.50 27.82 -11.52
N GLY A 80 3.40 28.39 -12.73
CA GLY A 80 4.52 28.99 -13.42
C GLY A 80 5.20 28.09 -14.44
N ALA A 81 4.55 27.90 -15.59
CA ALA A 81 5.29 28.07 -16.82
C ALA A 81 5.50 29.57 -17.03
N THR A 82 6.68 30.07 -16.64
CA THR A 82 7.27 31.30 -17.18
C THR A 82 8.77 31.06 -17.29
#